data_AF-A0A941DKB7-F1
#
_entry.id   AF-A0A941DKB7-F1
#
_cell.length_a   1.000
_cell.length_b   1.000
_cell.length_c   1.000
_cell.angle_alpha   90.00
_cell.angle_beta   90.00
_cell.angle_gamma   90.00
#
_symmetry.space_group_name_H-M   'P 1'
#
loop_
_entity.id
_entity.type
_entity.pdbx_description
1 polymer ?
#
loop_
_entity_poly.entity_id
_entity_poly.type
_entity_poly.pdbx_seq_one_letter_code
_entity_poly.pdbx_strand_id
1 'polypeptide(L)'
;MLNIPELRQRATELKPVLGSVLAAGITTLLLSQRYMGEGLAVVAVIFIPWLLFTIYDYVKEPEQRRLLIQKILIWLLVISLITVIHLVRHHYVRTHAQNIADRIQSFADQHGHYPPDLESIGTSAAQEKAVLGMFHYGLPDNKGPDAKPDFYYVATYMNIEIDRYDFNARRWEHVYD
;
A
#
# COMPACT_ATOMS: atom_id res chain seq x y z
N MET A 1 31.88 -18.91 19.93
CA MET A 1 30.96 -20.06 20.09
C MET A 1 30.13 -19.79 21.34
N LEU A 2 28.81 -19.65 21.22
CA LEU A 2 27.92 -19.55 22.40
C LEU A 2 27.90 -20.90 23.13
N ASN A 3 27.96 -20.90 24.46
CA ASN A 3 27.95 -22.13 25.25
C ASN A 3 26.51 -22.69 25.33
N ILE A 4 26.34 -24.01 25.38
CA ILE A 4 25.02 -24.69 25.39
C ILE A 4 24.05 -24.13 26.46
N PRO A 5 24.49 -23.76 27.68
CA PRO A 5 23.62 -23.14 28.68
C PRO A 5 23.09 -21.76 28.26
N GLU A 6 23.92 -20.93 27.61
CA GLU A 6 23.53 -19.61 27.13
C GLU A 6 22.47 -19.72 26.02
N LEU A 7 22.57 -20.73 25.15
CA LEU A 7 21.58 -21.00 24.11
C LEU A 7 20.22 -21.40 24.72
N ARG A 8 20.20 -22.24 25.76
CA ARG A 8 18.95 -22.60 26.47
C ARG A 8 18.31 -21.41 27.19
N GLN A 9 19.13 -20.58 27.84
CA GLN A 9 18.62 -19.39 28.51
C GLN A 9 17.97 -18.43 27.49
N ARG A 10 18.65 -18.12 26.39
CA ARG A 10 18.09 -17.28 25.32
C ARG A 10 16.83 -17.86 24.69
N ALA A 11 16.77 -19.18 24.49
CA ALA A 11 15.58 -19.84 23.98
C ALA A 11 14.37 -19.70 24.93
N THR A 12 14.63 -19.72 26.25
CA THR A 12 13.60 -19.54 27.28
C THR A 12 13.11 -18.09 27.32
N GLU A 13 14.00 -17.13 27.12
CA GLU A 13 13.68 -15.68 27.04
C GLU A 13 12.93 -15.30 25.75
N LEU A 14 13.15 -16.01 24.63
CA LEU A 14 12.51 -15.71 23.34
C LEU A 14 11.13 -16.35 23.18
N LYS A 15 10.87 -17.47 23.86
CA LYS A 15 9.60 -18.19 23.78
C LYS A 15 8.35 -17.31 24.00
N PRO A 16 8.33 -16.34 24.94
CA PRO A 16 7.17 -15.49 25.19
C PRO A 16 6.89 -14.43 24.11
N VAL A 17 7.90 -14.08 23.29
CA VAL A 17 7.76 -13.11 22.18
C VAL A 17 7.60 -13.79 20.82
N LEU A 18 7.99 -15.06 20.69
CA LEU A 18 7.96 -15.79 19.42
C LEU A 18 6.58 -15.76 18.75
N GLY A 19 5.51 -15.94 19.52
CA GLY A 19 4.14 -15.85 19.00
C GLY A 19 3.82 -14.47 18.41
N SER A 20 4.26 -13.39 19.06
CA SER A 20 4.10 -12.03 18.54
C SER A 20 4.94 -11.79 17.30
N VAL A 21 6.16 -12.32 17.23
CA VAL A 21 7.03 -12.22 16.04
C VAL A 21 6.40 -12.96 14.86
N LEU A 22 5.89 -14.18 15.06
CA LEU A 22 5.24 -14.95 13.99
C LEU A 22 3.96 -14.27 13.50
N ALA A 23 3.10 -13.81 14.42
CA ALA A 23 1.89 -13.07 14.06
C ALA A 23 2.22 -11.79 13.31
N ALA A 24 3.16 -10.99 13.81
CA ALA A 24 3.68 -9.81 13.14
C ALA A 24 4.22 -10.09 11.74
N GLY A 25 4.96 -11.19 11.57
CA GLY A 25 5.49 -11.62 10.28
C GLY A 25 4.37 -11.94 9.28
N ILE A 26 3.37 -12.72 9.70
CA ILE A 26 2.20 -13.05 8.88
C ILE A 26 1.42 -11.78 8.52
N THR A 27 1.14 -10.90 9.49
CA THR A 27 0.46 -9.63 9.25
C THR A 27 1.24 -8.76 8.26
N THR A 28 2.57 -8.67 8.40
CA THR A 28 3.41 -7.93 7.46
C THR A 28 3.29 -8.51 6.05
N LEU A 29 3.42 -9.84 5.91
CA LEU A 29 3.34 -10.50 4.60
C LEU A 29 1.99 -10.29 3.92
N LEU A 30 0.89 -10.36 4.66
CA LEU A 30 -0.46 -10.19 4.12
C LEU A 30 -0.77 -8.73 3.81
N LEU A 31 -0.51 -7.82 4.76
CA LEU A 31 -0.91 -6.42 4.64
C LEU A 31 0.04 -5.59 3.79
N SER A 32 1.28 -6.04 3.54
CA SER A 32 2.19 -5.36 2.61
C SER A 32 1.84 -5.62 1.13
N GLN A 33 0.92 -6.53 0.85
CA GLN A 33 0.47 -6.81 -0.52
C GLN A 33 -0.28 -5.61 -1.12
N ARG A 34 -0.36 -5.56 -2.45
CA ARG A 34 -1.11 -4.52 -3.17
C ARG A 34 -2.59 -4.62 -2.80
N TYR A 35 -3.26 -3.47 -2.64
CA TYR A 35 -4.67 -3.34 -2.27
C TYR A 35 -5.06 -3.80 -0.85
N MET A 36 -4.12 -4.30 -0.05
CA MET A 36 -4.39 -4.78 1.31
C MET A 36 -4.08 -3.73 2.39
N GLY A 37 -3.95 -2.44 2.00
CA GLY A 37 -3.63 -1.35 2.93
C GLY A 37 -4.74 -1.10 3.95
N GLU A 38 -6.00 -1.20 3.53
CA GLU A 38 -7.18 -1.13 4.42
C GLU A 38 -7.18 -2.17 5.54
N GLY A 39 -6.49 -3.30 5.35
CA GLY A 39 -6.37 -4.33 6.38
C GLY A 39 -5.68 -3.81 7.65
N LEU A 40 -4.90 -2.71 7.58
CA LEU A 40 -4.38 -2.05 8.77
C LEU A 40 -5.50 -1.49 9.67
N ALA A 41 -6.59 -0.98 9.09
CA ALA A 41 -7.74 -0.49 9.87
C ALA A 41 -8.43 -1.65 10.60
N VAL A 42 -8.60 -2.80 9.93
CA VAL A 42 -9.15 -4.02 10.54
C VAL A 42 -8.25 -4.51 11.67
N VAL A 43 -6.94 -4.56 11.44
CA VAL A 43 -5.97 -4.91 12.50
C VAL A 43 -6.07 -3.92 13.65
N ALA A 44 -6.14 -2.61 13.40
CA ALA A 44 -6.25 -1.61 14.46
C ALA A 44 -7.50 -1.81 15.32
N VAL A 45 -8.66 -2.11 14.71
CA VAL A 45 -9.92 -2.35 15.43
C VAL A 45 -9.82 -3.55 16.38
N ILE A 46 -9.12 -4.61 15.98
CA ILE A 46 -8.93 -5.80 16.84
C ILE A 46 -7.81 -5.57 17.86
N PHE A 47 -6.72 -4.93 17.43
CA PHE A 47 -5.49 -4.83 18.19
C PHE A 47 -5.56 -3.76 19.28
N ILE A 48 -6.26 -2.65 19.06
CA ILE A 48 -6.37 -1.56 20.04
C ILE A 48 -7.06 -2.04 21.32
N PRO A 49 -8.25 -2.69 21.30
CA PRO A 49 -8.88 -3.20 22.52
C PRO A 49 -8.02 -4.22 23.24
N TRP A 50 -7.40 -5.15 22.50
CA TRP A 50 -6.50 -6.14 23.08
C TRP A 50 -5.28 -5.48 23.75
N LEU A 51 -4.70 -4.47 23.10
CA LEU A 51 -3.56 -3.72 23.62
C LEU A 51 -3.93 -2.96 24.89
N LEU A 52 -5.09 -2.29 24.91
CA LEU A 52 -5.58 -1.56 26.09
C LEU A 52 -5.84 -2.50 27.27
N PHE A 53 -6.47 -3.65 27.02
CA PHE A 53 -6.69 -4.68 28.02
C PHE A 53 -5.37 -5.21 28.58
N THR A 54 -4.41 -5.51 27.70
CA THR A 54 -3.09 -6.00 28.09
C THR A 54 -2.31 -4.94 28.89
N ILE A 55 -2.37 -3.66 28.51
CA ILE A 55 -1.73 -2.58 29.27
C ILE A 55 -2.33 -2.51 30.68
N TYR A 56 -3.66 -2.60 30.81
CA TYR A 56 -4.34 -2.55 32.11
C TYR A 56 -3.87 -3.67 33.06
N ASP A 57 -3.77 -4.91 32.58
CA ASP A 57 -3.32 -6.04 33.40
C ASP A 57 -1.84 -5.90 33.81
N TYR A 58 -0.98 -5.47 32.89
CA TYR A 58 0.47 -5.37 33.12
C TYR A 58 0.88 -4.14 33.95
N VAL A 59 0.01 -3.14 34.08
CA VAL A 59 0.19 -2.08 35.08
C VAL A 59 0.20 -2.67 36.48
N LYS A 60 -0.60 -3.73 36.74
CA LYS A 60 -0.69 -4.41 38.04
C LYS A 60 0.47 -5.39 38.29
N GLU A 61 1.10 -5.91 37.23
CA GLU A 61 2.18 -6.90 37.32
C GLU A 61 3.51 -6.36 36.75
N PRO A 62 4.33 -5.66 37.57
CA PRO A 62 5.51 -4.97 37.09
C PRO A 62 6.58 -5.88 36.48
N GLU A 63 6.64 -7.14 36.90
CA GLU A 63 7.58 -8.14 36.38
C GLU A 63 7.37 -8.43 34.89
N GLN A 64 6.13 -8.28 34.40
CA GLN A 64 5.81 -8.56 33.00
C GLN A 64 5.97 -7.35 32.07
N ARG A 65 6.21 -6.14 32.60
CA ARG A 65 6.25 -4.88 31.82
C ARG A 65 7.30 -4.90 30.71
N ARG A 66 8.46 -5.51 30.98
CA ARG A 66 9.54 -5.64 29.97
C ARG A 66 9.06 -6.41 28.73
N LEU A 67 8.32 -7.50 28.94
CA LEU A 67 7.77 -8.32 27.86
C LEU A 67 6.70 -7.56 27.07
N LEU A 68 5.83 -6.80 27.76
CA LEU A 68 4.84 -5.96 27.11
C LEU A 68 5.49 -4.92 26.20
N ILE A 69 6.49 -4.19 26.71
CA ILE A 69 7.22 -3.19 25.93
C ILE A 69 7.83 -3.82 24.68
N GLN A 70 8.45 -5.00 24.80
CA GLN A 70 9.00 -5.72 23.64
C GLN A 70 7.93 -6.05 22.60
N LYS A 71 6.77 -6.55 23.01
CA LYS A 71 5.66 -6.86 22.09
C LYS A 71 5.12 -5.58 21.41
N ILE A 72 4.96 -4.49 22.16
CA ILE A 72 4.52 -3.20 21.62
C ILE A 72 5.52 -2.71 20.58
N LEU A 73 6.82 -2.75 20.87
CA LEU A 73 7.86 -2.31 19.94
C LEU A 73 7.87 -3.14 18.66
N ILE A 74 7.67 -4.47 18.74
CA ILE A 74 7.54 -5.34 17.57
C ILE A 74 6.37 -4.88 16.69
N TRP A 75 5.20 -4.65 17.28
CA TRP A 75 4.01 -4.24 16.52
C TRP A 75 4.11 -2.83 15.95
N LEU A 76 4.70 -1.87 16.70
CA LEU A 76 4.97 -0.53 16.18
C LEU A 76 5.91 -0.57 14.97
N LEU A 77 6.95 -1.41 15.03
CA LEU A 77 7.88 -1.60 13.92
C LEU A 77 7.15 -2.16 12.68
N VAL A 78 6.29 -3.15 12.88
CA VAL A 78 5.51 -3.80 11.81
C VAL A 78 4.52 -2.84 11.16
N ILE A 79 3.74 -2.11 11.97
CA ILE A 79 2.79 -1.11 11.45
C ILE A 79 3.54 -0.05 10.65
N SER A 80 4.65 0.47 11.20
CA SER A 80 5.48 1.46 10.51
C SER A 80 6.02 0.93 9.18
N LEU A 81 6.51 -0.31 9.15
CA LEU A 81 7.02 -0.95 7.95
C LEU A 81 5.92 -1.09 6.86
N ILE A 82 4.74 -1.58 7.23
CA ILE A 82 3.61 -1.73 6.31
C ILE A 82 3.20 -0.35 5.76
N THR A 83 3.08 0.67 6.63
CA THR A 83 2.75 2.03 6.24
C THR A 83 3.78 2.60 5.24
N VAL A 84 5.07 2.45 5.53
CA VAL A 84 6.14 2.92 4.62
C VAL A 84 6.06 2.20 3.27
N ILE A 85 5.85 0.89 3.25
CA ILE A 85 5.69 0.13 1.99
C ILE A 85 4.55 0.69 1.15
N HIS A 86 3.40 0.97 1.75
CA HIS A 86 2.25 1.53 1.02
C HIS A 86 2.48 2.97 0.58
N LEU A 87 3.10 3.82 1.40
CA LEU A 87 3.43 5.19 1.03
C LEU A 87 4.41 5.24 -0.16
N VAL A 88 5.47 4.43 -0.11
CA VAL A 88 6.44 4.32 -1.20
C VAL A 88 5.78 3.79 -2.47
N ARG A 89 4.95 2.75 -2.36
CA ARG A 89 4.20 2.21 -3.49
C ARG A 89 3.24 3.25 -4.09
N HIS A 90 2.48 3.93 -3.25
CA HIS A 90 1.55 4.97 -3.69
C HIS A 90 2.29 6.07 -4.44
N HIS A 91 3.37 6.60 -3.87
CA HIS A 91 4.18 7.64 -4.49
C HIS A 91 4.77 7.19 -5.84
N TYR A 92 5.30 5.97 -5.91
CA TYR A 92 5.86 5.41 -7.14
C TYR A 92 4.80 5.25 -8.23
N VAL A 93 3.68 4.60 -7.92
CA VAL A 93 2.57 4.39 -8.85
C VAL A 93 2.00 5.71 -9.32
N ARG A 94 1.83 6.66 -8.40
CA ARG A 94 1.34 7.99 -8.70
C ARG A 94 2.23 8.76 -9.67
N THR A 95 3.53 8.77 -9.40
CA THR A 95 4.52 9.43 -10.26
C THR A 95 4.56 8.78 -11.64
N HIS A 96 4.49 7.45 -11.68
CA HIS A 96 4.45 6.70 -12.94
C HIS A 96 3.19 7.01 -13.76
N ALA A 97 2.03 7.05 -13.11
CA ALA A 97 0.77 7.42 -13.74
C ALA A 97 0.80 8.87 -14.26
N GLN A 98 1.40 9.80 -13.51
CA GLN A 98 1.58 11.18 -13.97
C GLN A 98 2.42 11.24 -15.24
N ASN A 99 3.53 10.49 -15.32
CA ASN A 99 4.36 10.44 -16.52
C ASN A 99 3.58 9.97 -17.76
N ILE A 100 2.65 9.02 -17.60
CA ILE A 100 1.77 8.55 -18.68
C ILE A 100 0.80 9.67 -19.08
N ALA A 101 0.14 10.31 -18.12
CA ALA A 101 -0.77 11.43 -18.38
C ALA A 101 -0.07 12.59 -19.13
N ASP A 102 1.17 12.90 -18.75
CA ASP A 102 1.99 13.93 -19.39
C ASP A 102 2.35 13.56 -20.84
N ARG A 103 2.65 12.27 -21.10
CA ARG A 103 2.90 11.77 -22.46
C ARG A 103 1.65 11.79 -23.33
N ILE A 104 0.49 11.40 -22.77
CA ILE A 104 -0.80 11.50 -23.44
C ILE A 104 -1.08 12.96 -23.82
N GLN A 105 -0.86 13.90 -22.90
CA GLN A 105 -1.06 15.32 -23.16
C GLN A 105 -0.06 15.84 -24.19
N SER A 106 1.21 15.48 -24.10
CA SER A 106 2.24 15.88 -25.07
C SER A 106 1.94 15.37 -26.48
N PHE A 107 1.42 14.15 -26.60
CA PHE A 107 0.97 13.59 -27.87
C PHE A 107 -0.17 14.44 -28.45
N ALA A 108 -1.16 14.80 -27.63
CA ALA A 108 -2.28 15.65 -28.03
C ALA A 108 -1.84 17.04 -28.46
N ASP A 109 -0.90 17.65 -27.73
CA ASP A 109 -0.35 18.96 -28.06
C ASP A 109 0.41 18.95 -29.40
N GLN A 110 1.03 17.81 -29.77
CA GLN A 110 1.79 17.65 -31.01
C GLN A 110 0.93 17.28 -32.23
N HIS A 111 -0.10 16.43 -32.04
CA HIS A 111 -0.88 15.85 -33.14
C HIS A 111 -2.29 16.45 -33.27
N GLY A 112 -2.72 17.25 -32.29
CA GLY A 112 -4.07 17.83 -32.25
C GLY A 112 -5.17 16.87 -31.83
N HIS A 113 -4.83 15.62 -31.46
CA HIS A 113 -5.76 14.61 -30.95
C HIS A 113 -5.07 13.70 -29.93
N TYR A 114 -5.84 13.08 -29.04
CA TYR A 114 -5.31 12.11 -28.08
C TYR A 114 -4.88 10.80 -28.75
N PRO A 115 -3.93 10.05 -28.17
CA PRO A 115 -3.46 8.81 -28.74
C PRO A 115 -4.58 7.74 -28.71
N PRO A 116 -4.74 6.91 -29.75
CA PRO A 116 -5.78 5.88 -29.78
C PRO A 116 -5.56 4.80 -28.72
N ASP A 117 -4.30 4.56 -28.36
CA ASP A 117 -3.85 3.54 -27.42
C ASP A 117 -2.57 4.01 -26.70
N LEU A 118 -2.10 3.23 -25.72
CA LEU A 118 -0.88 3.56 -24.99
C LEU A 118 0.39 3.24 -25.81
N GLU A 119 0.27 2.35 -26.78
CA GLU A 119 1.33 1.96 -27.70
C GLU A 119 1.80 3.15 -28.55
N SER A 120 0.87 4.05 -28.90
CA SER A 120 1.13 5.29 -29.63
C SER A 120 2.04 6.27 -28.87
N ILE A 121 2.15 6.15 -27.54
CA ILE A 121 3.07 6.94 -26.69
C ILE A 121 4.27 6.11 -26.18
N GLY A 122 4.49 4.94 -26.81
CA GLY A 122 5.66 4.10 -26.58
C GLY A 122 5.61 3.28 -25.30
N THR A 123 4.42 2.93 -24.80
CA THR A 123 4.26 1.96 -23.70
C THR A 123 3.20 0.92 -24.04
N SER A 124 3.19 -0.22 -23.36
CA SER A 124 2.17 -1.25 -23.58
C SER A 124 1.31 -1.47 -22.35
N ALA A 125 0.05 -1.86 -22.55
CA ALA A 125 -0.85 -2.13 -21.45
C ALA A 125 -0.32 -3.19 -20.46
N ALA A 126 0.45 -4.18 -20.95
CA ALA A 126 1.06 -5.19 -20.10
C ALA A 126 2.17 -4.63 -19.19
N GLN A 127 3.00 -3.72 -19.70
CA GLN A 127 4.02 -3.01 -18.92
C GLN A 127 3.36 -2.14 -17.84
N GLU A 128 2.32 -1.41 -18.23
CA GLU A 128 1.62 -0.52 -17.30
C GLU A 128 0.85 -1.29 -16.22
N LYS A 129 0.29 -2.45 -16.55
CA LYS A 129 -0.37 -3.33 -15.57
C LYS A 129 0.58 -3.78 -14.46
N ALA A 130 1.86 -4.03 -14.78
CA ALA A 130 2.84 -4.44 -13.78
C ALA A 130 3.10 -3.33 -12.73
N VAL A 131 3.08 -2.07 -13.18
CA VAL A 131 3.33 -0.91 -12.31
C VAL A 131 2.05 -0.41 -11.67
N LEU A 132 1.02 -0.08 -12.45
CA LEU A 132 -0.25 0.53 -12.00
C LEU A 132 -1.21 -0.49 -11.38
N GLY A 133 -1.08 -1.77 -11.73
CA GLY A 133 -2.02 -2.80 -11.29
C GLY A 133 -3.29 -2.76 -12.13
N MET A 134 -4.44 -2.60 -11.50
CA MET A 134 -5.71 -2.42 -12.20
C MET A 134 -5.79 -0.98 -12.69
N PHE A 135 -5.86 -0.79 -14.01
CA PHE A 135 -5.94 0.51 -14.63
C PHE A 135 -6.76 0.44 -15.92
N HIS A 136 -7.17 1.59 -16.41
CA HIS A 136 -7.86 1.74 -17.68
C HIS A 136 -7.31 2.95 -18.43
N TYR A 137 -7.19 2.79 -19.74
CA TYR A 137 -7.06 3.87 -20.71
C TYR A 137 -8.04 3.59 -21.85
N GLY A 138 -8.81 4.59 -22.24
CA GLY A 138 -9.71 4.48 -23.38
C GLY A 138 -10.16 5.84 -23.90
N LEU A 139 -10.45 5.91 -25.19
CA LEU A 139 -11.17 7.03 -25.77
C LEU A 139 -12.67 6.74 -25.77
N PRO A 140 -13.54 7.73 -25.51
CA PRO A 140 -14.98 7.54 -25.63
C PRO A 140 -15.37 7.23 -27.08
N ASP A 141 -16.09 6.12 -27.30
CA ASP A 141 -16.49 5.64 -28.64
C ASP A 141 -17.33 6.65 -29.47
N ASN A 142 -17.92 7.66 -28.83
CA ASN A 142 -18.98 8.49 -29.43
C ASN A 142 -18.84 10.01 -29.16
N LYS A 143 -17.62 10.50 -28.97
CA LYS A 143 -17.39 11.96 -28.84
C LYS A 143 -16.48 12.39 -29.98
N GLY A 144 -16.78 13.54 -30.57
CA GLY A 144 -16.10 14.06 -31.76
C GLY A 144 -14.60 14.32 -31.55
N PRO A 145 -13.93 15.09 -32.42
CA PRO A 145 -12.48 15.30 -32.36
C PRO A 145 -11.94 15.83 -31.01
N ASP A 146 -12.80 16.39 -30.16
CA ASP A 146 -12.46 16.90 -28.82
C ASP A 146 -12.62 15.87 -27.69
N ALA A 147 -12.89 14.60 -28.00
CA ALA A 147 -13.07 13.55 -27.00
C ALA A 147 -11.83 13.39 -26.12
N LYS A 148 -12.00 13.59 -24.80
CA LYS A 148 -10.94 13.39 -23.81
C LYS A 148 -10.87 11.91 -23.41
N PRO A 149 -9.67 11.34 -23.22
CA PRO A 149 -9.52 9.98 -22.76
C PRO A 149 -10.00 9.83 -21.31
N ASP A 150 -10.47 8.63 -20.98
CA ASP A 150 -10.60 8.18 -19.61
C ASP A 150 -9.32 7.43 -19.22
N PHE A 151 -8.62 7.95 -18.22
CA PHE A 151 -7.40 7.34 -17.68
C PHE A 151 -7.48 7.29 -16.17
N TYR A 152 -7.49 6.08 -15.61
CA TYR A 152 -7.53 5.87 -14.17
C TYR A 152 -6.81 4.59 -13.75
N TYR A 153 -6.45 4.53 -12.47
CA TYR A 153 -5.97 3.30 -11.84
C TYR A 153 -6.60 3.12 -10.46
N VAL A 154 -6.72 1.88 -10.01
CA VAL A 154 -7.21 1.54 -8.67
C VAL A 154 -6.16 1.90 -7.64
N ALA A 155 -6.58 2.59 -6.58
CA ALA A 155 -5.71 3.05 -5.51
C ALA A 155 -4.87 1.90 -4.94
N THR A 156 -3.62 2.18 -4.59
CA THR A 156 -2.67 1.12 -4.18
C THR A 156 -2.99 0.52 -2.81
N TYR A 157 -3.77 1.23 -2.00
CA TYR A 157 -4.09 0.92 -0.61
C TYR A 157 -5.49 0.30 -0.43
N MET A 158 -6.42 0.56 -1.36
CA MET A 158 -7.81 0.08 -1.36
C MET A 158 -8.25 -0.30 -2.77
N ASN A 159 -8.99 -1.40 -2.92
CA ASN A 159 -9.44 -1.90 -4.21
C ASN A 159 -10.77 -1.30 -4.72
N ILE A 160 -11.40 -0.42 -3.94
CA ILE A 160 -12.69 0.23 -4.24
C ILE A 160 -12.57 1.72 -4.59
N GLU A 161 -11.35 2.24 -4.57
CA GLU A 161 -11.08 3.64 -4.87
C GLU A 161 -10.25 3.72 -6.15
N ILE A 162 -10.52 4.73 -6.97
CA ILE A 162 -9.77 5.01 -8.19
C ILE A 162 -9.19 6.41 -8.16
N ASP A 163 -7.98 6.55 -8.69
CA ASP A 163 -7.41 7.84 -9.05
C ASP A 163 -7.63 8.01 -10.55
N ARG A 164 -8.47 8.96 -10.95
CA ARG A 164 -8.76 9.32 -12.35
C ARG A 164 -8.07 10.62 -12.71
N TYR A 165 -7.50 10.72 -13.90
CA TYR A 165 -6.93 11.97 -14.38
C TYR A 165 -7.97 12.81 -15.15
N ASP A 166 -8.19 14.04 -14.71
CA ASP A 166 -8.96 15.02 -15.45
C ASP A 166 -8.02 15.78 -16.41
N PHE A 167 -8.12 15.48 -17.71
CA PHE A 167 -7.34 16.14 -18.76
C PHE A 167 -7.73 17.60 -18.99
N ASN A 168 -8.90 18.06 -18.53
CA ASN A 168 -9.31 19.46 -18.60
C ASN A 168 -8.66 20.26 -17.47
N ALA A 169 -8.84 19.81 -16.23
CA ALA A 169 -8.28 20.47 -15.05
C ALA A 169 -6.79 20.16 -14.83
N ARG A 170 -6.22 19.21 -15.59
CA ARG A 170 -4.83 18.74 -15.50
C ARG A 170 -4.44 18.35 -14.08
N ARG A 171 -5.33 17.62 -13.44
CA ARG A 171 -5.17 17.16 -12.06
C ARG A 171 -5.81 15.80 -11.93
N TRP A 172 -5.45 15.11 -10.88
CA TRP A 172 -6.13 13.88 -10.55
C TRP A 172 -7.25 14.12 -9.57
N GLU A 173 -8.28 13.31 -9.75
CA GLU A 173 -9.46 13.28 -8.92
C GLU A 173 -9.56 11.88 -8.31
N HIS A 174 -9.70 11.86 -6.99
CA HIS A 174 -9.90 10.64 -6.25
C HIS A 174 -11.39 10.35 -6.18
N VAL A 175 -11.81 9.19 -6.68
CA VAL A 175 -13.23 8.82 -6.86
C VAL A 175 -13.49 7.47 -6.21
N TYR A 176 -14.63 7.36 -5.55
CA TYR A 176 -15.17 6.10 -5.03
C TYR A 176 -15.98 5.42 -6.13
N ASP A 177 -15.63 4.17 -6.45
CA ASP A 177 -16.40 3.32 -7.37
C ASP A 177 -17.57 2.64 -6.63
#